data_AF-A0A2E8H790-F1
#
_entry.id   AF-A0A2E8H790-F1
#
_cell.length_a   1.000
_cell.length_b   1.000
_cell.length_c   1.000
_cell.angle_alpha   90.00
_cell.angle_beta   90.00
_cell.angle_gamma   90.00
#
_symmetry.space_group_name_H-M   'P 1'
#
loop_
_entity.id
_entity.type
_entity.pdbx_description
1 polymer ?
#
loop_
_entity_poly.entity_id
_entity_poly.type
_entity_poly.pdbx_seq_one_letter_code
_entity_poly.pdbx_strand_id
1 'polypeptide(L)' 'MMNRGFDRETIERVARVYKSNQDACSALGITLRSFGRLCSKYDIVTPYVQRQRRAQLARSRAA' A
#
# COMPACT_ATOMS: atom_id res chain seq x y z
N MET A 1 -18.94 4.61 -7.14
CA MET A 1 -17.62 4.61 -6.49
C MET A 1 -17.71 3.72 -5.26
N MET A 2 -17.10 2.52 -5.26
CA MET A 2 -17.22 1.57 -4.15
C MET A 2 -16.38 2.01 -2.95
N ASN A 3 -17.02 2.74 -2.04
CA ASN A 3 -16.51 3.03 -0.71
C ASN A 3 -16.81 1.80 0.17
N ARG A 4 -16.07 0.71 -0.04
CA ARG A 4 -15.99 -0.34 0.99
C ARG A 4 -15.06 0.23 2.05
N GLY A 5 -15.63 0.72 3.14
CA GLY A 5 -14.88 1.20 4.30
C GLY A 5 -14.03 0.06 4.84
N PHE A 6 -12.77 0.00 4.41
CA PHE A 6 -11.80 -0.89 5.03
C PHE A 6 -11.20 -0.14 6.20
N ASP A 7 -11.38 -0.70 7.40
CA ASP A 7 -10.76 -0.17 8.61
C ASP A 7 -9.25 -0.16 8.50
N ARG A 8 -8.64 0.83 9.18
CA ARG A 8 -7.19 0.98 9.29
C ARG A 8 -6.52 -0.34 9.71
N GLU A 9 -7.12 -1.02 10.67
CA GLU A 9 -6.60 -2.26 11.23
C GLU A 9 -6.61 -3.41 10.22
N THR A 10 -7.64 -3.49 9.37
CA THR A 10 -7.72 -4.48 8.29
C THR A 10 -6.63 -4.22 7.25
N ILE A 11 -6.44 -2.96 6.85
CA ILE A 11 -5.38 -2.60 5.89
C ILE A 11 -4.00 -2.85 6.51
N GLU A 12 -3.79 -2.55 7.79
CA GLU A 12 -2.52 -2.78 8.48
C GLU A 12 -2.21 -4.27 8.64
N ARG A 13 -3.21 -5.07 9.04
CA ARG A 13 -3.10 -6.54 9.14
C ARG A 13 -2.75 -7.13 7.78
N VAL A 14 -3.46 -6.76 6.73
CA VAL A 14 -3.19 -7.28 5.37
C VAL A 14 -1.80 -6.82 4.89
N ALA A 15 -1.43 -5.56 5.11
CA ALA A 15 -0.10 -5.06 4.76
C ALA A 15 1.05 -5.76 5.52
N ARG A 16 0.77 -6.25 6.74
CA ARG A 16 1.74 -6.98 7.57
C ARG A 16 1.78 -8.47 7.27
N VAL A 17 0.61 -9.09 7.01
CA VAL A 17 0.47 -10.53 6.73
C VAL A 17 0.97 -10.86 5.33
N TYR A 18 0.65 -10.02 4.34
CA TYR A 18 1.04 -10.27 2.96
C TYR A 18 2.36 -9.59 2.61
N LYS A 19 3.29 -10.36 2.05
CA LYS A 19 4.63 -9.91 1.66
C LYS A 19 4.62 -8.96 0.45
N SER A 20 3.54 -8.97 -0.31
CA SER A 20 3.35 -8.22 -1.56
C SER A 20 2.02 -7.49 -1.57
N ASN A 21 2.04 -6.23 -2.04
CA ASN A 21 0.83 -5.44 -2.23
C ASN A 21 -0.18 -6.09 -3.19
N GLN A 22 0.31 -6.91 -4.13
CA GLN A 22 -0.52 -7.60 -5.11
C GLN A 22 -1.38 -8.69 -4.46
N ASP A 23 -0.80 -9.48 -3.56
CA ASP A 23 -1.54 -10.49 -2.76
C ASP A 23 -2.52 -9.82 -1.80
N ALA A 24 -2.09 -8.73 -1.15
CA ALA A 24 -2.95 -7.91 -0.30
C ALA A 24 -4.18 -7.37 -1.06
N CYS A 25 -3.96 -6.85 -2.26
CA CYS A 25 -5.01 -6.34 -3.14
C CYS A 25 -5.95 -7.46 -3.60
N SER A 26 -5.40 -8.63 -3.95
CA SER A 26 -6.16 -9.80 -4.38
C SER A 26 -7.06 -10.31 -3.24
N ALA A 27 -6.52 -10.41 -2.02
CA ALA A 27 -7.26 -10.84 -0.83
C ALA A 27 -8.39 -9.87 -0.45
N LEU A 28 -8.18 -8.56 -0.64
CA LEU A 28 -9.18 -7.53 -0.38
C LEU A 28 -10.16 -7.32 -1.57
N GLY A 29 -9.87 -7.92 -2.73
CA GLY A 29 -10.64 -7.72 -3.96
C GLY A 29 -10.62 -6.27 -4.45
N ILE A 30 -9.52 -5.56 -4.23
CA ILE A 30 -9.32 -4.16 -4.65
C ILE A 30 -8.16 -4.02 -5.60
N THR A 31 -8.15 -2.94 -6.36
CA THR A 31 -7.02 -2.63 -7.25
C THR A 31 -5.86 -2.04 -6.47
N LEU A 32 -4.63 -2.24 -6.98
CA LEU A 32 -3.41 -1.61 -6.45
C LEU A 32 -3.53 -0.09 -6.28
N ARG A 33 -4.25 0.59 -7.18
CA ARG A 33 -4.46 2.04 -7.12
C ARG A 33 -5.36 2.43 -5.95
N SER A 34 -6.40 1.66 -5.66
CA SER A 34 -7.26 1.86 -4.49
C SER A 34 -6.54 1.55 -3.20
N PHE A 35 -5.75 0.47 -3.17
CA PHE A 35 -4.95 0.12 -2.00
C PHE A 35 -3.90 1.17 -1.68
N GLY A 36 -3.21 1.72 -2.69
CA GLY A 36 -2.28 2.84 -2.50
C GLY A 36 -2.96 4.06 -1.87
N ARG A 37 -4.17 4.42 -2.33
CA ARG A 37 -4.96 5.51 -1.73
C ARG A 37 -5.35 5.25 -0.27
N LEU A 38 -5.75 4.02 0.06
CA LEU A 38 -6.09 3.63 1.43
C LEU A 38 -4.86 3.69 2.34
N CYS A 39 -3.71 3.19 1.88
CA CYS A 39 -2.47 3.24 2.64
C CYS A 39 -2.03 4.68 2.90
N SER A 40 -2.12 5.57 1.91
CA SER A 40 -1.86 7.01 2.11
C SER A 40 -2.87 7.67 3.03
N LYS A 41 -4.16 7.29 2.97
CA LYS A 41 -5.20 7.83 3.86
C LYS A 41 -4.97 7.47 5.33
N TYR A 42 -4.46 6.28 5.60
CA TYR A 42 -4.25 5.76 6.95
C TYR A 42 -2.79 5.85 7.44
N ASP A 43 -1.92 6.50 6.66
CA ASP A 43 -0.46 6.57 6.86
C ASP A 43 0.20 5.20 7.13
N ILE A 44 -0.30 4.15 6.47
CA ILE A 44 0.23 2.80 6.62
C ILE A 44 1.44 2.64 5.72
N VAL A 45 2.62 2.52 6.35
CA VAL A 45 3.89 2.28 5.65
C VAL A 45 3.90 0.86 5.11
N THR A 46 3.44 0.68 3.87
CA THR A 46 3.53 -0.60 3.19
C THR A 46 4.94 -0.87 2.69
N PRO A 47 5.32 -2.15 2.50
CA PRO A 47 6.57 -2.51 1.83
C PRO A 47 6.72 -1.84 0.45
N TYR A 48 5.62 -1.52 -0.24
CA TYR A 48 5.64 -0.74 -1.47
C TYR A 48 6.02 0.73 -1.26
N VAL A 49 5.50 1.41 -0.23
CA VAL A 49 5.92 2.78 0.11
C VAL A 49 7.41 2.80 0.46
N GLN A 50 7.91 1.79 1.17
CA GLN A 50 9.36 1.63 1.37
C GLN A 50 10.11 1.47 0.04
N ARG A 51 9.60 0.63 -0.87
CA ARG A 51 10.23 0.38 -2.18
C ARG A 51 10.20 1.63 -3.07
N GLN A 52 9.10 2.37 -3.06
CA GLN A 52 8.92 3.62 -3.79
C GLN A 52 9.80 4.72 -3.20
N ARG A 53 9.86 4.87 -1.87
CA ARG A 53 10.81 5.79 -1.22
C ARG A 53 12.24 5.45 -1.59
N ARG A 54 12.64 4.16 -1.58
CA ARG A 54 13.97 3.72 -2.03
C ARG A 54 14.23 4.07 -3.50
N ALA A 55 13.27 3.85 -4.39
CA ALA A 55 13.38 4.23 -5.80
C ALA A 55 13.46 5.74 -6.01
N GLN A 56 12.72 6.52 -5.22
CA GLN A 56 12.72 7.97 -5.26
C GLN A 56 14.05 8.53 -4.72
N LEU A 57 14.56 7.98 -3.60
CA LEU A 57 15.90 8.23 -3.07
C LEU A 57 17.01 7.87 -4.07
N ALA A 58 16.86 6.77 -4.81
CA ALA A 58 17.81 6.40 -5.86
C ALA A 58 17.77 7.39 -7.02
N ARG A 59 16.59 7.90 -7.40
CA ARG A 59 16.45 8.97 -8.40
C ARG A 59 17.02 10.30 -7.94
N SER A 60 16.85 10.68 -6.68
CA SER A 60 17.38 11.96 -6.16
C SER A 60 18.88 11.93 -5.83
N ARG A 61 19.53 10.77 -5.78
CA ARG A 61 21.02 10.67 -5.77
C ARG A 61 21.65 10.70 -7.16
N ALA A 62 20.85 10.64 -8.22
CA ALA A 62 21.33 10.62 -9.62
C ALA A 62 21.14 11.97 -10.35
N ALA A 63 20.76 13.03 -9.62
CA ALA A 63 20.70 14.42 -10.08
C ALA A 63 21.74 15.24 -9.32
#